data_AF-A0A7C4YEE9-F1
#
_entry.id   AF-A0A7C4YEE9-F1
#
_cell.length_a   1.000
_cell.length_b   1.000
_cell.length_c   1.000
_cell.angle_alpha   90.00
_cell.angle_beta   90.00
_cell.angle_gamma   90.00
#
_symmetry.space_group_name_H-M   'P 1'
#
loop_
_entity.id
_entity.type
_entity.pdbx_description
1 polymer ?
#
loop_
_entity_poly.entity_id
_entity_poly.type
_entity_poly.pdbx_seq_one_letter_code
_entity_poly.pdbx_strand_id
1 'polypeptide(L)'
;MVKIDGNNVYRGAEKIGFISGNYIYDQDGDKAGYFEDNYIYDREGNRQAYIQEDYLESYSGSSSKVSLDKINESVEGGVLSEIGRCAVYLLLGD
;
A
#
# COMPACT_ATOMS: atom_id res chain seq x y z
N MET A 1 6.19 -11.51 2.22
CA MET A 1 5.21 -11.44 1.11
C MET A 1 3.85 -11.18 1.71
N VAL A 2 3.15 -10.20 1.16
CA VAL A 2 1.78 -9.84 1.53
C VAL A 2 0.84 -10.38 0.46
N LYS A 3 -0.29 -10.95 0.87
CA LYS A 3 -1.31 -11.49 -0.04
C LYS A 3 -2.61 -10.74 0.14
N ILE A 4 -3.26 -10.41 -0.97
CA ILE A 4 -4.57 -9.78 -1.01
C ILE A 4 -5.60 -10.81 -1.48
N ASP A 5 -6.63 -11.03 -0.66
CA ASP A 5 -7.75 -11.92 -0.97
C ASP A 5 -9.07 -11.20 -0.75
N GLY A 6 -9.75 -10.89 -1.87
CA GLY A 6 -10.84 -9.92 -1.89
C GLY A 6 -10.36 -8.56 -1.37
N ASN A 7 -10.95 -8.13 -0.25
CA ASN A 7 -10.60 -6.88 0.43
C ASN A 7 -9.63 -7.09 1.61
N ASN A 8 -9.32 -8.33 1.98
CA ASN A 8 -8.48 -8.61 3.14
C ASN A 8 -7.01 -8.70 2.73
N VAL A 9 -6.13 -8.24 3.61
CA VAL A 9 -4.68 -8.24 3.42
C VAL A 9 -4.06 -9.17 4.46
N TYR A 10 -3.20 -10.08 4.02
CA TYR A 10 -2.60 -11.13 4.83
C TYR A 10 -1.08 -11.14 4.75
N ARG A 11 -0.43 -11.53 5.84
CA ARG A 11 0.98 -11.93 5.88
C ARG A 11 1.05 -13.38 6.35
N GLY A 12 1.36 -14.30 5.43
CA GLY A 12 1.19 -15.72 5.69
C GLY A 12 -0.29 -16.06 5.95
N ALA A 13 -0.61 -16.60 7.13
CA ALA A 13 -1.98 -16.94 7.54
C ALA A 13 -2.67 -15.82 8.37
N GLU A 14 -1.93 -14.78 8.74
CA GLU A 14 -2.41 -13.70 9.60
C GLU A 14 -3.02 -12.57 8.78
N LYS A 15 -4.23 -12.13 9.13
CA LYS A 15 -4.85 -10.94 8.54
C LYS A 15 -4.24 -9.71 9.18
N ILE A 16 -3.50 -8.92 8.41
CA ILE A 16 -2.81 -7.72 8.89
C ILE A 16 -3.58 -6.43 8.57
N GLY A 17 -4.65 -6.52 7.78
CA GLY A 17 -5.46 -5.38 7.43
C GLY A 17 -6.53 -5.68 6.40
N PHE A 18 -7.19 -4.63 5.94
CA PHE A 18 -8.16 -4.69 4.86
C PHE A 18 -8.28 -3.37 4.13
N ILE A 19 -8.89 -3.43 2.94
CA ILE A 19 -9.05 -2.30 2.04
C ILE A 19 -10.54 -2.07 1.85
N SER A 20 -10.96 -0.81 1.91
CA SER A 20 -12.34 -0.40 1.62
C SER A 20 -12.32 0.82 0.70
N GLY A 21 -12.63 0.59 -0.58
CA GLY A 21 -12.41 1.59 -1.62
C GLY A 21 -10.94 1.97 -1.71
N ASN A 22 -10.64 3.25 -1.47
CA ASN A 22 -9.29 3.80 -1.48
C ASN A 22 -8.61 3.85 -0.10
N TYR A 23 -9.32 3.41 0.95
CA TYR A 23 -8.83 3.46 2.34
C TYR A 23 -8.23 2.12 2.75
N ILE A 24 -7.11 2.19 3.48
CA ILE A 24 -6.41 1.03 4.04
C ILE A 24 -6.53 1.08 5.56
N TYR A 25 -6.90 -0.05 6.13
CA TYR A 25 -7.08 -0.25 7.56
C TYR A 25 -6.16 -1.38 8.03
N ASP A 26 -5.66 -1.26 9.25
CA ASP A 26 -4.90 -2.32 9.90
C ASP A 26 -5.82 -3.44 10.43
N GLN A 27 -5.22 -4.41 11.13
CA GLN A 27 -5.91 -5.56 11.69
C GLN A 27 -6.94 -5.20 12.77
N ASP A 28 -6.73 -4.09 13.48
CA ASP A 28 -7.60 -3.61 14.56
C ASP A 28 -8.76 -2.76 14.02
N GLY A 29 -8.69 -2.38 12.73
CA GLY A 29 -9.68 -1.58 12.05
C GLY A 29 -9.40 -0.08 12.10
N ASP A 30 -8.21 0.31 12.56
CA ASP A 30 -7.76 1.69 12.51
C ASP A 30 -7.29 2.02 11.10
N LYS A 31 -7.58 3.26 10.66
CA LYS A 31 -7.14 3.73 9.36
C LYS A 31 -5.61 3.85 9.36
N ALA A 32 -4.95 3.07 8.52
CA ALA A 32 -3.52 3.17 8.25
C ALA A 32 -3.22 4.33 7.29
N GLY A 33 -4.08 4.50 6.28
CA GLY A 33 -3.95 5.56 5.29
C GLY A 33 -4.92 5.41 4.13
N TYR A 34 -4.61 6.07 3.02
CA TYR A 34 -5.41 5.99 1.80
C TYR A 34 -4.58 6.35 0.58
N PHE A 35 -5.09 6.04 -0.60
CA PHE A 35 -4.49 6.45 -1.85
C PHE A 35 -5.48 7.23 -2.71
N GLU A 36 -4.99 8.16 -3.50
CA GLU A 36 -5.79 8.95 -4.43
C GLU A 36 -4.93 9.35 -5.62
N ASP A 37 -5.45 9.13 -6.83
CA ASP A 37 -4.69 9.22 -8.08
C ASP A 37 -3.38 8.40 -8.00
N ASN A 38 -2.23 9.06 -8.08
CA ASN A 38 -0.91 8.46 -7.97
C ASN A 38 -0.25 8.72 -6.62
N TYR A 39 -0.98 9.18 -5.61
CA TYR A 39 -0.45 9.56 -4.29
C TYR A 39 -0.94 8.63 -3.19
N ILE A 40 -0.09 8.41 -2.18
CA ILE A 40 -0.41 7.69 -0.96
C ILE A 40 -0.29 8.65 0.22
N TYR A 41 -1.26 8.59 1.10
CA TYR A 41 -1.41 9.45 2.27
C TYR A 41 -1.49 8.60 3.53
N ASP A 42 -0.94 9.13 4.63
CA ASP A 42 -1.15 8.54 5.94
C ASP A 42 -2.58 8.77 6.46
N ARG A 43 -2.85 8.28 7.67
CA ARG A 43 -4.15 8.44 8.33
C ARG A 43 -4.57 9.90 8.56
N GLU A 44 -3.60 10.81 8.72
CA GLU A 44 -3.81 12.24 8.99
C GLU A 44 -3.95 13.05 7.70
N GLY A 45 -3.65 12.47 6.54
CA GLY A 45 -3.73 13.11 5.24
C GLY A 45 -2.42 13.72 4.75
N ASN A 46 -1.28 13.40 5.38
CA ASN A 46 0.02 13.82 4.88
C ASN A 46 0.46 12.87 3.75
N ARG A 47 1.02 13.44 2.68
CA ARG A 47 1.59 12.65 1.58
C ARG A 47 2.80 11.86 2.07
N GLN A 48 2.77 10.56 1.83
CA GLN A 48 3.85 9.64 2.21
C GLN A 48 4.64 9.18 0.98
N ALA A 49 3.96 8.96 -0.15
CA ALA A 49 4.62 8.55 -1.37
C ALA A 49 3.77 8.86 -2.61
N TYR A 50 4.38 8.71 -3.79
CA TYR A 50 3.67 8.79 -5.06
C TYR A 50 4.30 7.86 -6.10
N ILE A 51 3.50 7.44 -7.07
CA ILE A 51 4.01 6.71 -8.24
C ILE A 51 4.47 7.74 -9.28
N GLN A 52 5.70 7.57 -9.75
CA GLN A 52 6.24 8.27 -10.89
C GLN A 52 6.99 7.27 -11.76
N GLU A 53 6.59 7.19 -13.04
CA GLU A 53 7.10 6.18 -13.97
C GLU A 53 6.90 4.78 -13.36
N ASP A 54 7.96 3.96 -13.31
CA ASP A 54 7.93 2.60 -12.79
C ASP A 54 8.38 2.50 -11.31
N TYR A 55 8.23 3.59 -10.55
CA TYR A 55 8.70 3.66 -9.17
C TYR A 55 7.67 4.26 -8.21
N LEU A 56 7.65 3.70 -6.99
CA LEU A 56 7.09 4.35 -5.81
C LEU A 56 8.16 5.21 -5.15
N GLU A 57 7.95 6.52 -5.10
CA GLU A 57 8.88 7.49 -4.51
C GLU A 57 8.35 7.98 -3.16
N SER A 58 9.20 7.91 -2.12
CA SER A 58 8.86 8.47 -0.81
C SER A 58 8.84 10.01 -0.87
N TYR A 59 7.85 10.61 -0.23
CA TYR A 59 7.77 12.05 -0.01
C TYR A 59 8.76 12.53 1.06
N SER A 60 9.31 11.61 1.87
CA SER A 60 10.09 11.90 3.07
C SER A 60 11.55 12.34 2.80
N GLY A 61 11.83 13.19 1.81
CA GLY A 61 13.11 13.91 1.60
C GLY A 61 14.38 13.08 1.33
N SER A 62 14.44 11.83 1.78
CA SER A 62 15.34 10.78 1.36
C SER A 62 14.74 10.20 0.10
N SER A 63 15.44 10.31 -1.03
CA SER A 63 15.01 9.84 -2.35
C SER A 63 14.94 8.30 -2.42
N SER A 64 14.27 7.64 -1.50
CA SER A 64 14.01 6.21 -1.55
C SER A 64 12.95 5.97 -2.62
N LYS A 65 13.39 5.30 -3.69
CA LYS A 65 12.53 4.79 -4.75
C LYS A 65 12.47 3.27 -4.66
N VAL A 66 11.29 2.70 -4.81
CA VAL A 66 11.09 1.25 -4.90
C VAL A 66 10.47 0.97 -6.26
N SER A 67 11.06 0.07 -7.04
CA SER A 67 10.49 -0.30 -8.34
C SER A 67 9.15 -1.01 -8.16
N LEU A 68 8.22 -0.76 -9.07
CA LEU A 68 6.91 -1.41 -9.05
C LEU A 68 7.02 -2.93 -9.24
N ASP A 69 8.02 -3.42 -9.97
CA ASP A 69 8.33 -4.85 -10.08
C ASP A 69 8.61 -5.48 -8.72
N LYS A 70 9.44 -4.84 -7.89
CA LYS A 70 9.74 -5.32 -6.54
C LYS A 70 8.51 -5.32 -5.65
N ILE A 71 7.61 -4.36 -5.83
CA ILE A 71 6.33 -4.30 -5.11
C ILE A 71 5.42 -5.45 -5.57
N ASN A 72 5.36 -5.73 -6.88
CA ASN A 72 4.59 -6.84 -7.44
C ASN A 72 5.14 -8.22 -7.03
N GLU A 73 6.44 -8.34 -6.77
CA GLU A 73 7.03 -9.54 -6.14
C GLU A 73 6.70 -9.66 -4.64
N SER A 74 6.45 -8.53 -3.98
CA SER A 74 6.20 -8.47 -2.53
C SER A 74 4.73 -8.57 -2.16
N VAL A 75 3.82 -8.15 -3.05
CA VAL A 75 2.38 -8.08 -2.88
C VAL A 75 1.69 -8.86 -4.00
N GLU A 76 1.03 -9.96 -3.65
CA GLU A 76 0.32 -10.81 -4.61
C GLU A 76 -1.20 -10.82 -4.38
N GLY A 77 -1.94 -11.24 -5.41
CA GLY A 77 -3.39 -11.41 -5.34
C GLY A 77 -4.20 -10.10 -5.48
N GLY A 78 -5.52 -10.25 -5.36
CA GLY A 78 -6.49 -9.16 -5.50
C GLY A 78 -6.59 -8.54 -6.91
N VAL A 79 -7.61 -7.72 -7.11
CA VAL A 79 -7.82 -6.89 -8.31
C VAL A 79 -7.71 -5.42 -7.89
N LEU A 80 -6.54 -5.02 -7.40
CA LEU A 80 -6.25 -3.63 -7.05
C LEU A 80 -5.50 -2.95 -8.18
N SER A 81 -5.72 -1.64 -8.27
CA SER A 81 -4.86 -0.77 -9.05
C SER A 81 -3.42 -0.84 -8.52
N GLU A 82 -2.47 -0.46 -9.38
CA GLU A 82 -1.06 -0.40 -9.04
C GLU A 82 -0.79 0.48 -7.81
N ILE A 83 -1.40 1.68 -7.75
CA ILE A 83 -1.33 2.55 -6.58
C ILE A 83 -1.89 1.88 -5.31
N GLY A 84 -2.94 1.08 -5.43
CA GLY A 84 -3.50 0.32 -4.31
C GLY A 84 -2.52 -0.71 -3.77
N ARG A 85 -1.79 -1.43 -4.64
CA ARG A 85 -0.72 -2.35 -4.23
C ARG A 85 0.43 -1.62 -3.55
N CYS A 86 0.85 -0.49 -4.11
CA CYS A 86 1.88 0.37 -3.52
C CYS A 86 1.46 0.89 -2.14
N ALA A 87 0.20 1.28 -1.97
CA ALA A 87 -0.35 1.71 -0.70
C ALA A 87 -0.33 0.58 0.35
N VAL A 88 -0.71 -0.64 -0.04
CA VAL A 88 -0.59 -1.82 0.85
C VAL A 88 0.85 -2.09 1.23
N TYR A 89 1.77 -2.07 0.26
CA TYR A 89 3.19 -2.25 0.48
C TYR A 89 3.76 -1.21 1.47
N LEU A 90 3.40 0.05 1.30
CA LEU A 90 3.92 1.14 2.13
C LEU A 90 3.30 1.16 3.54
N LEU A 91 1.99 0.95 3.64
CA LEU A 91 1.24 1.16 4.88
C LEU A 91 1.12 -0.09 5.77
N LEU A 92 1.21 -1.29 5.17
CA LEU A 92 1.07 -2.58 5.87
C LEU A 92 2.22 -3.55 5.58
N GLY A 93 3.19 -3.19 4.75
CA GLY A 93 4.23 -4.11 4.26
C GLY A 93 5.41 -4.35 5.21
N ASP A 94 5.53 -3.58 6.30
CA ASP A 94 6.60 -3.71 7.31
C ASP A 94 6.36 -4.89 8.26
#